data_AF-A0A432GRT9-F1
#
_entry.id   AF-A0A432GRT9-F1
#
_cell.length_a   1.000
_cell.length_b   1.000
_cell.length_c   1.000
_cell.angle_alpha   90.00
_cell.angle_beta   90.00
_cell.angle_gamma   90.00
#
_symmetry.space_group_name_H-M   'P 1'
#
loop_
_entity.id
_entity.type
_entity.pdbx_description
1 polymer ?
#
loop_
_entity_poly.entity_id
_entity_poly.type
_entity_poly.pdbx_seq_one_letter_code
_entity_poly.pdbx_strand_id
1 'polypeptide(L)'
;MLLNKYQERIIEIGQTKSAKLILPERDDPRVSLAKRHLRDLGYELLETEDFRGKETQYQEVLEQERFFKKMTDEAKEEYMKDTLNFSMMMVSNGDADGLV
;
A
#
# COMPACT_ATOMS: atom_id res chain seq x y z
N MET A 1 8.96 -23.16 -5.65
CA MET A 1 9.22 -22.98 -4.20
C MET A 1 8.50 -24.10 -3.47
N LEU A 2 9.14 -24.81 -2.54
CA LEU A 2 8.45 -25.80 -1.72
C LEU A 2 7.73 -25.05 -0.59
N LEU A 3 6.41 -24.99 -0.66
CA LEU A 3 5.56 -24.41 0.39
C LEU A 3 5.28 -25.47 1.45
N ASN A 4 5.17 -25.06 2.71
CA ASN A 4 4.62 -25.93 3.75
C ASN A 4 3.10 -25.77 3.83
N LYS A 5 2.42 -26.74 4.43
CA LYS A 5 0.95 -26.79 4.56
C LYS A 5 0.32 -25.53 5.18
N TYR A 6 1.05 -24.81 6.03
CA TYR A 6 0.54 -23.58 6.64
C TYR A 6 0.61 -22.41 5.66
N GLN A 7 1.69 -22.33 4.89
CA GLN A 7 1.83 -21.32 3.83
C GLN A 7 0.81 -21.54 2.72
N GLU A 8 0.61 -22.78 2.29
CA GLU A 8 -0.42 -23.14 1.30
C GLU A 8 -1.81 -22.69 1.76
N ARG A 9 -2.17 -23.04 3.01
CA ARG A 9 -3.45 -22.63 3.59
C ARG A 9 -3.63 -21.12 3.66
N ILE A 10 -2.58 -20.37 4.01
CA ILE A 10 -2.64 -18.89 4.05
C ILE A 10 -2.83 -18.33 2.65
N ILE A 11 -2.15 -18.91 1.65
CA ILE A 11 -2.27 -18.48 0.25
C ILE A 11 -3.70 -18.73 -0.26
N GLU A 12 -4.25 -19.92 -0.03
CA GLU A 12 -5.62 -20.25 -0.40
C GLU A 12 -6.64 -19.28 0.23
N ILE A 13 -6.49 -18.99 1.53
CA ILE A 13 -7.36 -18.01 2.21
C ILE A 13 -7.23 -16.64 1.55
N GLY A 14 -6.01 -16.18 1.27
CA GLY A 14 -5.76 -14.89 0.64
C GLY A 14 -6.39 -14.78 -0.75
N GLN A 15 -6.28 -15.84 -1.56
CA GLN A 15 -6.88 -15.90 -2.91
C GLN A 15 -8.41 -15.78 -2.87
N THR A 16 -9.09 -16.31 -1.85
CA THR A 16 -10.56 -16.21 -1.76
C THR A 16 -11.09 -14.83 -1.36
N LYS A 17 -10.24 -13.98 -0.79
CA LYS A 17 -10.65 -12.71 -0.16
C LYS A 17 -10.54 -11.50 -1.10
N SER A 18 -9.90 -11.64 -2.27
CA SER A 18 -9.62 -10.54 -3.21
C SER A 18 -9.07 -9.29 -2.53
N ALA A 19 -8.16 -9.48 -1.56
CA ALA A 19 -7.59 -8.38 -0.80
C ALA A 19 -6.64 -7.55 -1.67
N LYS A 20 -6.75 -6.23 -1.58
CA LYS A 20 -5.93 -5.25 -2.29
C LYS A 20 -4.71 -4.90 -1.46
N LEU A 21 -3.52 -5.25 -1.96
CA LEU A 21 -2.27 -5.07 -1.23
C LEU A 21 -1.38 -4.03 -1.89
N ILE A 22 -0.63 -3.29 -1.08
CA ILE A 22 0.42 -2.37 -1.55
C ILE A 22 1.76 -2.87 -1.02
N LEU A 23 2.78 -2.89 -1.88
CA LEU A 23 4.16 -3.09 -1.49
C LEU A 23 4.97 -1.84 -1.91
N PRO A 24 5.18 -0.87 -1.01
CA PRO A 24 5.68 0.47 -1.35
C PRO A 24 7.18 0.52 -1.61
N GLU A 25 7.95 -0.46 -1.13
CA GLU A 25 9.42 -0.57 -1.23
C GLU A 25 9.89 -0.97 -2.65
N ARG A 26 9.44 -0.25 -3.68
CA ARG A 26 9.63 -0.60 -5.10
C ARG A 26 11.09 -0.67 -5.55
N ASP A 27 11.97 0.05 -4.88
CA ASP A 27 13.40 0.11 -5.24
C ASP A 27 14.16 -1.13 -4.73
N ASP A 28 13.54 -1.96 -3.88
CA ASP A 28 14.10 -3.25 -3.49
C ASP A 28 13.80 -4.33 -4.55
N PRO A 29 14.83 -4.96 -5.15
CA PRO A 29 14.62 -6.00 -6.15
C PRO A 29 13.82 -7.21 -5.63
N ARG A 30 13.86 -7.49 -4.33
CA ARG A 30 13.11 -8.58 -3.68
C ARG A 30 11.62 -8.28 -3.71
N VAL A 31 11.24 -7.01 -3.54
CA VAL A 31 9.84 -6.57 -3.61
C VAL A 31 9.32 -6.68 -5.03
N SER A 32 10.11 -6.27 -6.03
CA SER A 32 9.75 -6.46 -7.44
C SER A 32 9.53 -7.93 -7.80
N LEU A 33 10.40 -8.82 -7.32
CA LEU A 33 10.25 -10.27 -7.49
C LEU A 33 8.99 -10.79 -6.78
N ALA A 34 8.74 -10.36 -5.54
CA ALA A 34 7.56 -10.75 -4.78
C ALA A 34 6.26 -10.28 -5.45
N LYS A 35 6.20 -9.03 -5.94
CA LYS A 35 5.05 -8.51 -6.69
C LYS A 35 4.70 -9.39 -7.88
N ARG A 36 5.70 -9.86 -8.64
CA ARG A 36 5.48 -10.81 -9.75
C ARG A 36 4.87 -12.12 -9.26
N HIS A 37 5.48 -12.75 -8.25
CA HIS A 37 4.98 -14.02 -7.72
C HIS A 37 3.57 -13.91 -7.14
N LEU A 38 3.24 -12.83 -6.44
CA LEU A 38 1.91 -12.60 -5.89
C LEU A 38 0.87 -12.40 -7.00
N ARG A 39 1.21 -11.67 -8.06
CA ARG A 39 0.35 -11.53 -9.26
C ARG A 39 0.13 -12.86 -9.96
N ASP A 40 1.17 -13.69 -10.12
CA ASP A 40 1.06 -15.04 -10.69
C ASP A 40 0.13 -15.93 -9.85
N LEU A 41 0.07 -15.70 -8.54
CA LEU A 41 -0.85 -16.36 -7.60
C LEU A 41 -2.25 -15.74 -7.59
N GLY A 42 -2.52 -14.70 -8.38
CA GLY A 42 -3.84 -14.06 -8.50
C GLY A 42 -4.18 -13.03 -7.43
N TYR A 43 -3.18 -12.53 -6.68
CA TYR A 43 -3.39 -11.42 -5.75
C TYR A 43 -3.54 -10.08 -6.47
N GLU A 44 -4.42 -9.22 -5.95
CA GLU A 44 -4.60 -7.86 -6.42
C GLU A 44 -3.57 -6.94 -5.74
N LEU A 45 -2.61 -6.46 -6.53
CA LEU A 45 -1.58 -5.52 -6.06
C LEU A 45 -1.82 -4.15 -6.68
N LEU A 46 -1.93 -3.14 -5.81
CA LEU A 46 -2.10 -1.75 -6.21
C LEU A 46 -0.75 -1.04 -6.29
N GLU A 47 -0.64 -0.11 -7.24
CA GLU A 47 0.50 0.81 -7.34
C GLU A 47 0.04 2.20 -6.88
N THR A 48 0.89 2.91 -6.13
CA THR A 48 0.52 4.21 -5.53
C THR A 48 0.25 5.29 -6.56
N GLU A 49 0.91 5.16 -7.72
CA GLU A 49 0.84 6.05 -8.87
C GLU A 49 -0.58 6.16 -9.41
N ASP A 50 -1.33 5.05 -9.40
CA ASP A 50 -2.71 4.99 -9.88
C ASP A 50 -3.67 5.80 -9.01
N PHE A 51 -3.25 6.17 -7.79
CA PHE A 51 -4.05 6.87 -6.79
C PHE A 51 -3.61 8.32 -6.57
N ARG A 52 -2.63 8.82 -7.32
CA ARG A 52 -2.17 10.23 -7.21
C ARG A 52 -3.27 11.25 -7.48
N GLY A 53 -4.30 10.89 -8.25
CA GLY A 53 -5.49 11.72 -8.42
C GLY A 53 -6.31 11.97 -7.14
N LYS A 54 -6.09 11.20 -6.07
CA LYS A 54 -6.74 11.35 -4.76
C LYS A 54 -5.89 12.10 -3.72
N GLU A 55 -4.72 12.59 -4.09
CA GLU A 55 -3.78 13.21 -3.15
C GLU A 55 -4.41 14.36 -2.34
N THR A 56 -5.16 15.24 -3.01
CA THR A 56 -5.89 16.33 -2.33
C THR A 56 -6.89 15.82 -1.31
N GLN A 57 -7.65 14.77 -1.65
CA GLN A 57 -8.61 14.14 -0.73
C GLN A 57 -7.90 13.56 0.50
N TYR A 58 -6.78 12.85 0.31
CA TYR A 58 -6.01 12.29 1.42
C TYR A 58 -5.42 13.38 2.32
N GLN A 59 -4.94 14.47 1.72
CA GLN A 59 -4.43 15.62 2.45
C GLN A 59 -5.53 16.27 3.31
N GLU A 60 -6.74 16.45 2.77
CA GLU A 60 -7.88 16.99 3.53
C GLU A 60 -8.22 16.14 4.76
N VAL A 61 -8.14 14.80 4.65
CA VAL A 61 -8.30 13.89 5.78
C VAL A 61 -7.18 14.08 6.79
N LEU A 62 -5.92 14.17 6.34
CA LEU A 62 -4.77 14.38 7.21
C LEU A 62 -4.79 15.74 7.92
N GLU A 63 -5.36 16.80 7.34
CA GLU A 63 -5.48 18.10 8.01
C GLU A 63 -6.34 18.04 9.30
N GLN A 64 -7.14 16.98 9.47
CA GLN A 64 -7.86 16.72 10.71
C GLN A 64 -6.94 16.13 11.80
N GLU A 65 -5.82 15.53 11.41
CA GLU A 65 -4.84 14.94 12.33
C GLU A 65 -3.92 15.99 12.95
N ARG A 66 -3.77 15.90 14.28
CA ARG A 66 -3.01 16.90 15.05
C ARG A 66 -1.55 17.03 14.62
N PHE A 67 -0.93 15.94 14.19
CA PHE A 67 0.48 15.94 13.80
C PHE A 67 0.67 16.64 12.45
N PHE A 68 -0.16 16.30 11.46
CA PHE A 68 -0.05 16.83 10.10
C PHE A 68 -0.44 18.31 10.07
N LYS A 69 -1.51 18.70 10.78
CA LYS A 69 -1.93 20.10 10.91
C LYS A 69 -0.83 21.04 11.45
N LYS A 70 0.13 20.51 12.22
CA LYS A 70 1.25 21.29 12.81
C LYS A 70 2.50 21.35 11.93
N MET A 71 2.54 20.58 10.84
CA MET A 71 3.65 20.60 9.89
C MET A 71 3.62 21.90 9.07
N THR A 72 4.79 22.32 8.60
CA THR A 72 4.87 23.38 7.57
C THR A 72 4.36 22.83 6.24
N ASP A 73 4.05 23.71 5.30
CA ASP A 73 3.54 23.30 4.00
C ASP A 73 4.57 22.45 3.23
N GLU A 74 5.86 22.76 3.36
CA GLU A 74 6.93 21.95 2.74
C GLU A 74 7.01 20.55 3.33
N ALA A 75 6.86 20.42 4.65
CA ALA A 75 6.89 19.13 5.33
C ALA A 75 5.65 18.28 4.99
N LYS A 76 4.49 18.92 4.79
CA LYS A 76 3.28 18.24 4.31
C LYS A 76 3.47 17.73 2.88
N GLU A 77 4.04 18.56 2.00
CA GLU A 77 4.34 18.16 0.62
C GLU A 77 5.32 16.98 0.58
N GLU A 78 6.38 17.01 1.38
CA GLU A 78 7.34 15.91 1.48
C GLU A 78 6.69 14.64 2.05
N TYR A 79 5.83 14.79 3.07
CA TYR A 79 5.05 13.69 3.64
C TYR A 79 4.16 13.00 2.59
N MET A 80 3.48 13.76 1.74
CA MET A 80 2.59 13.23 0.69
C MET A 80 3.34 12.61 -0.49
N LYS A 81 4.57 13.06 -0.75
CA LYS A 81 5.45 12.50 -1.79
C LYS A 81 6.02 11.14 -1.39
N ASP A 82 6.26 10.92 -0.10
CA ASP A 82 6.78 9.66 0.41
C ASP A 82 5.82 8.49 0.11
N THR A 83 6.33 7.47 -0.56
CA THR A 83 5.54 6.33 -1.04
C THR A 83 4.93 5.53 0.10
N LEU A 84 5.65 5.38 1.22
CA LEU A 84 5.17 4.64 2.39
C LEU A 84 4.00 5.39 3.04
N ASN A 85 4.17 6.69 3.30
CA ASN A 85 3.12 7.54 3.85
C ASN A 85 1.88 7.57 2.96
N PHE A 86 2.06 7.74 1.66
CA PHE A 86 0.93 7.73 0.70
C PHE A 86 0.21 6.38 0.69
N SER A 87 0.95 5.28 0.78
CA SER A 87 0.37 3.93 0.85
C SER A 87 -0.40 3.70 2.16
N MET A 88 0.09 4.23 3.29
CA MET A 88 -0.66 4.22 4.55
C MET A 88 -1.97 4.98 4.42
N MET A 89 -2.00 6.08 3.66
CA MET A 89 -3.24 6.81 3.40
C MET A 89 -4.23 6.01 2.55
N MET A 90 -3.76 5.29 1.54
CA MET A 90 -4.61 4.38 0.75
C MET A 90 -5.28 3.33 1.65
N VAL A 91 -4.54 2.74 2.61
CA VAL A 91 -5.12 1.78 3.56
C VAL A 91 -6.12 2.45 4.50
N SER A 92 -5.75 3.60 5.09
CA SER A 92 -6.61 4.34 6.02
C SER A 92 -7.94 4.79 5.38
N ASN A 93 -7.93 5.08 4.07
CA ASN A 93 -9.11 5.50 3.32
C ASN A 93 -9.90 4.33 2.68
N GLY A 94 -9.49 3.08 2.92
CA GLY A 94 -10.17 1.89 2.40
C GLY A 94 -9.94 1.62 0.92
N ASP A 95 -8.95 2.26 0.30
CA ASP A 95 -8.55 1.99 -1.09
C ASP A 95 -7.70 0.73 -1.22
N ALA A 96 -6.98 0.38 -0.15
CA ALA A 96 -6.25 -0.87 0.00
C ALA A 96 -6.61 -1.56 1.33
N ASP A 97 -6.48 -2.88 1.37
CA ASP A 97 -6.77 -3.69 2.57
C ASP A 97 -5.51 -3.93 3.42
N GLY A 98 -4.32 -3.75 2.84
CA GLY A 98 -3.07 -4.01 3.54
C GLY A 98 -1.84 -3.42 2.86
N LEU A 99 -0.80 -3.23 3.67
CA LEU A 99 0.50 -2.74 3.28
C LEU A 99 1.56 -3.66 3.89
N VAL A 100 2.55 -4.05 3.09
CA VAL A 100 3.70 -4.88 3.51
C VAL A 100 4.98 -4.30 2.97
#